data_AF-A0A0D6QNA5-F1
#
_entry.id   AF-A0A0D6QNA5-F1
#
_cell.length_a   1.000
_cell.length_b   1.000
_cell.length_c   1.000
_cell.angle_alpha   90.00
_cell.angle_beta   90.00
_cell.angle_gamma   90.00
#
_symmetry.space_group_name_H-M   'P 1'
#
loop_
_entity.id
_entity.type
_entity.pdbx_description
1 polymer ?
#
loop_
_entity_poly.entity_id
_entity_poly.type
_entity_poly.pdbx_seq_one_letter_code
_entity_poly.pdbx_strand_id
1 'polypeptide(L)' 'MAREGSGGLLPEGESLRRALRWLDERAHEEARLDRGAAIGEAARRFDLTPLEEEFLIRSWRSPGSTAG' A
#
# COMPACT_ATOMS: atom_id res chain seq x y z
N MET A 1 -5.83 12.68 -19.91
CA MET A 1 -6.47 12.87 -18.58
C MET A 1 -6.14 11.59 -17.81
N ALA A 2 -5.26 11.49 -16.82
CA ALA A 2 -4.84 12.45 -15.80
C ALA A 2 -3.33 12.30 -15.46
N ARG A 3 -2.67 13.47 -15.41
CA ARG A 3 -1.51 13.88 -14.58
C ARG A 3 -0.36 12.89 -14.38
N GLU A 4 0.65 13.16 -15.18
CA GLU A 4 2.08 12.96 -14.97
C GLU A 4 2.47 13.12 -13.49
N GLY A 5 3.27 12.15 -13.00
CA GLY A 5 3.88 12.15 -11.68
C GLY A 5 4.78 13.35 -11.47
N SER A 6 4.18 14.47 -11.10
CA SER A 6 4.85 15.60 -10.48
C SER A 6 4.78 15.38 -8.98
N GLY A 7 5.85 14.82 -8.41
CA GLY A 7 6.00 14.59 -6.98
C GLY A 7 7.40 14.95 -6.50
N GLY A 8 8.01 15.99 -7.04
CA GLY A 8 9.13 16.62 -6.38
C GLY A 8 8.68 17.14 -5.01
N LEU A 9 9.46 16.83 -3.97
CA LEU A 9 9.44 17.29 -2.57
C LEU A 9 9.10 16.26 -1.47
N LEU A 10 8.59 15.05 -1.79
CA LEU A 10 8.62 13.91 -0.85
C LEU A 10 9.63 12.87 -1.34
N PRO A 11 10.35 12.18 -0.44
CA PRO A 11 11.18 11.05 -0.87
C PRO A 11 10.29 10.03 -1.58
N GLU A 12 10.78 9.48 -2.69
CA GLU A 12 10.06 8.52 -3.52
C GLU A 12 9.43 7.42 -2.64
N GLY A 13 8.10 7.31 -2.69
CA GLY A 13 7.34 6.30 -1.94
C GLY A 13 6.95 6.66 -0.51
N GLU A 14 6.94 7.93 -0.09
CA GLU A 14 6.45 8.27 1.27
C GLU A 14 4.95 7.98 1.48
N SER A 15 4.10 8.20 0.47
CA SER A 15 2.68 7.78 0.53
C SER A 15 2.56 6.28 0.77
N LEU A 16 3.35 5.48 0.04
CA LEU A 16 3.44 4.03 0.22
C LEU A 16 3.90 3.64 1.63
N ARG A 17 4.93 4.29 2.18
CA ARG A 17 5.40 4.02 3.56
C ARG A 17 4.33 4.34 4.61
N ARG A 18 3.61 5.45 4.45
CA ARG A 18 2.51 5.82 5.36
C ARG A 18 1.36 4.82 5.27
N ALA A 19 1.02 4.37 4.06
CA ALA A 19 0.06 3.31 3.83
C ALA A 19 0.47 2.01 4.50
N LEU A 20 1.72 1.55 4.31
CA LEU A 20 2.27 0.35 4.95
C LEU A 20 2.20 0.43 6.48
N ARG A 21 2.58 1.56 7.07
CA ARG A 21 2.52 1.71 8.53
C ARG A 21 1.09 1.60 9.04
N TRP A 22 0.15 2.29 8.39
CA TRP A 22 -1.27 2.22 8.76
C TRP A 22 -1.84 0.80 8.62
N LEU A 23 -1.44 0.10 7.56
CA LEU A 23 -1.80 -1.29 7.31
C LEU A 23 -1.25 -2.22 8.41
N ASP A 24 0.00 -2.05 8.82
CA ASP A 24 0.63 -2.83 9.90
C ASP A 24 -0.06 -2.59 11.26
N GLU A 25 -0.35 -1.33 11.59
CA GLU A 25 -1.12 -0.97 12.80
C GLU A 25 -2.49 -1.66 12.80
N ARG A 26 -3.22 -1.60 11.68
CA ARG A 26 -4.52 -2.27 11.53
C ARG A 26 -4.42 -3.79 11.64
N ALA A 27 -3.39 -4.39 11.03
CA ALA A 27 -3.18 -5.84 11.10
C ALA A 27 -2.78 -6.32 12.51
N HIS A 28 -2.10 -5.45 13.27
CA HIS A 28 -1.75 -5.72 14.66
C HIS A 28 -2.96 -5.62 15.59
N GLU A 29 -3.83 -4.62 15.38
CA GLU A 29 -5.06 -4.45 16.15
C GLU A 29 -6.09 -5.55 15.82
N GLU A 30 -6.23 -5.90 14.54
CA GLU A 30 -7.20 -6.88 14.08
C GLU A 30 -6.50 -7.98 13.28
N ALA A 31 -6.14 -9.08 13.96
CA ALA A 31 -5.49 -10.23 13.32
C ALA A 31 -6.35 -10.91 12.23
N ARG A 32 -7.66 -10.59 12.17
CA ARG A 32 -8.61 -11.07 11.15
C ARG A 32 -8.94 -10.02 10.08
N LEU A 33 -8.23 -8.89 10.06
CA LEU A 33 -8.42 -7.82 9.07
C LEU A 33 -8.36 -8.40 7.65
N ASP A 34 -9.36 -8.07 6.84
CA ASP A 34 -9.31 -8.39 5.42
C ASP A 34 -8.25 -7.51 4.75
N ARG A 35 -7.10 -8.12 4.43
CA ARG A 35 -5.97 -7.41 3.84
C ARG A 35 -6.34 -6.72 2.53
N GLY A 36 -7.24 -7.30 1.74
CA GLY A 36 -7.69 -6.72 0.48
C GLY A 36 -8.47 -5.42 0.69
N ALA A 37 -9.44 -5.45 1.61
CA ALA A 37 -10.21 -4.27 2.00
C ALA A 37 -9.32 -3.17 2.58
N ALA A 38 -8.38 -3.55 3.46
CA ALA A 38 -7.46 -2.63 4.08
C ALA A 38 -6.54 -1.94 3.06
N ILE A 39 -5.98 -2.68 2.09
CA ILE A 39 -5.13 -2.09 1.04
C ILE A 39 -5.90 -1.08 0.20
N GLY A 40 -7.13 -1.41 -0.22
CA GLY A 40 -7.96 -0.47 -0.98
C GLY A 40 -8.37 0.77 -0.18
N GLU A 41 -8.49 0.66 1.14
CA GLU A 41 -8.69 1.82 2.01
C GLU A 41 -7.43 2.66 2.14
N ALA A 42 -6.26 2.03 2.31
CA ALA A 42 -4.98 2.72 2.33
C ALA A 42 -4.71 3.44 1.00
N ALA A 43 -5.02 2.82 -0.13
CA ALA A 43 -4.85 3.42 -1.45
C ALA A 43 -5.66 4.71 -1.62
N ARG A 44 -6.93 4.69 -1.21
CA ARG A 44 -7.79 5.89 -1.22
C ARG A 44 -7.37 6.93 -0.19
N ARG A 45 -6.84 6.50 0.96
CA ARG A 45 -6.47 7.39 2.08
C ARG A 45 -5.16 8.13 1.85
N PHE A 46 -4.20 7.49 1.18
CA PHE A 46 -2.85 8.00 0.99
C PHE A 46 -2.57 8.41 -0.47
N ASP A 47 -3.60 8.45 -1.31
CA ASP A 47 -3.51 8.76 -2.75
C ASP A 47 -2.45 7.89 -3.44
N LEU A 48 -2.51 6.57 -3.20
CA LEU A 48 -1.60 5.65 -3.87
C LEU A 48 -1.90 5.59 -5.36
N THR A 49 -0.86 5.49 -6.15
CA THR A 49 -0.99 5.18 -7.57
C THR A 49 -1.46 3.75 -7.76
N PRO A 50 -2.10 3.42 -8.91
CA PRO A 50 -2.48 2.05 -9.24
C PRO A 50 -1.31 1.06 -9.15
N LEU A 51 -0.10 1.53 -9.45
CA LEU A 51 1.13 0.74 -9.37
C LEU A 51 1.52 0.42 -7.92
N GLU A 52 1.41 1.40 -7.02
CA GLU A 52 1.67 1.22 -5.58
C GLU A 52 0.63 0.31 -4.93
N GLU A 53 -0.64 0.43 -5.30
CA GLU A 53 -1.71 -0.45 -4.83
C GLU A 53 -1.45 -1.90 -5.27
N GLU A 54 -1.13 -2.15 -6.54
CA GLU A 54 -0.77 -3.50 -7.02
C GLU A 54 0.46 -4.07 -6.29
N PHE A 55 1.46 -3.23 -6.02
CA PHE A 55 2.63 -3.62 -5.25
C PHE A 55 2.24 -4.07 -3.83
N LEU A 56 1.39 -3.32 -3.14
CA LEU A 56 0.86 -3.69 -1.83
C LEU A 56 0.07 -4.98 -1.89
N ILE A 57 -0.82 -5.15 -2.88
CA ILE A 57 -1.60 -6.38 -3.04
C ILE A 57 -0.67 -7.58 -3.21
N ARG A 58 0.37 -7.48 -4.04
CA ARG A 58 1.33 -8.57 -4.23
C ARG A 58 2.18 -8.86 -3.00
N SER A 59 2.70 -7.82 -2.36
CA SER A 59 3.62 -7.94 -1.21
C SER A 59 2.90 -8.41 0.06
N TRP A 60 1.69 -7.92 0.30
CA TRP A 60 0.97 -8.08 1.56
C TRP A 60 -0.01 -9.29 1.56
N ARG A 61 -0.50 -9.68 0.38
CA ARG A 61 -1.35 -10.88 0.21
C ARG A 61 -0.53 -12.16 0.07
N SER A 62 0.76 -12.06 -0.27
CA SER A 62 1.64 -13.21 -0.45
C SER A 62 2.69 -13.28 0.66
N PRO A 63 2.43 -13.97 1.79
CA PRO A 63 3.48 -14.31 2.74
C PRO A 63 4.37 -15.40 2.12
N GLY A 64 5.41 -15.01 1.40
CA GLY A 64 6.47 -15.91 0.96
C GLY A 64 6.17 -16.71 -0.30
N SER A 65 6.37 -16.08 -1.46
CA SER A 65 6.88 -16.85 -2.61
C SER A 65 8.09 -16.12 -3.18
N THR A 66 9.20 -16.23 -2.44
CA THR A 66 10.52 -16.35 -3.05
C THR A 66 10.50 -17.61 -3.89
N ALA A 67 10.25 -17.47 -5.19
CA ALA A 67 10.58 -18.48 -6.17
C ALA A 67 11.96 -18.15 -6.72
N GLY A 68 12.92 -19.06 -6.49
CA GLY A 68 14.33 -18.97 -6.89
C GLY A 68 15.19 -19.83 -6.00
#